data_AF-A0A067SW00-F1
#
_entry.id   AF-A0A067SW00-F1
#
_cell.length_a   1.000
_cell.length_b   1.000
_cell.length_c   1.000
_cell.angle_alpha   90.00
_cell.angle_beta   90.00
_cell.angle_gamma   90.00
#
_symmetry.space_group_name_H-M   'P 1'
#
loop_
_entity.id
_entity.type
_entity.pdbx_description
1 polymer ?
#
loop_
_entity_poly.entity_id
_entity_poly.type
_entity_poly.pdbx_seq_one_letter_code
_entity_poly.pdbx_strand_id
1 'polypeptide(L)'
;MKLQSNSVINFIAILIAFFGGSWVFVVKPRLVILGYGRQLQPINNRSCNKIPQLSACEKIVLHQPTGVLYLACSTISSRVHWTPALGRLNSTGASRKDYVATYDPTTSAITRLELRGFESTRGLSLHGMDVVSSSSNPSELFVYLVNHRAPPGNLLATDVGADSVIEIFKTTLGGKAMTHIKTVRNPVINTPNDVVGSADGKSFYFTNDHGEKLGMLRVLDFFGRSTSSVGYCHVEVGCKYAIQNMHGNNGIARGPNSTIYVANCLKGGLNILDIQRDNTLVITDFVPADRGMDNLSTDAEGFVWAAAFPDTLKLVLKHFSDPSINVPSTALRFSVNSGSIATPHKARYKAETMFEDDGNAASGITSVVYDSQRNFLFLSGHASSHLTICKL
;
A
#
# COMPACT_ATOMS: atom_id res chain seq x y z
N MET A 1 25.79 -45.11 34.28
CA MET A 1 24.61 -44.28 34.60
C MET A 1 24.87 -42.77 34.65
N LYS A 2 25.96 -42.25 35.25
CA LYS A 2 26.22 -40.78 35.32
C LYS A 2 26.47 -40.09 33.96
N LEU A 3 27.10 -40.75 32.99
CA LEU A 3 27.34 -40.17 31.64
C LEU A 3 26.05 -39.95 30.84
N GLN A 4 25.07 -40.86 30.93
CA GLN A 4 23.77 -40.72 30.26
C GLN A 4 22.94 -39.56 30.84
N SER A 5 23.02 -39.31 32.14
CA SER A 5 22.29 -38.21 32.80
C SER A 5 22.78 -36.83 32.33
N ASN A 6 24.09 -36.64 32.17
CA ASN A 6 24.66 -35.39 31.66
C ASN A 6 24.30 -35.14 30.19
N SER A 7 24.26 -36.21 29.37
CA SER A 7 23.84 -36.10 27.96
C SER A 7 22.37 -35.70 27.83
N VAL A 8 21.47 -36.22 28.68
CA VAL A 8 20.05 -35.85 28.68
C VAL A 8 19.85 -34.41 29.12
N ILE A 9 20.54 -33.96 30.17
CA ILE A 9 20.47 -32.57 30.65
C ILE A 9 20.97 -31.59 29.57
N ASN A 10 22.09 -31.89 28.92
CA ASN A 10 22.63 -31.06 27.83
C ASN A 10 21.68 -31.00 26.63
N PHE A 11 21.06 -32.13 26.27
CA PHE A 11 20.07 -32.18 25.20
C PHE A 11 18.84 -31.33 25.51
N ILE A 12 18.30 -31.42 26.73
CA ILE A 12 17.17 -30.59 27.19
C ILE A 12 17.56 -29.11 27.17
N ALA A 13 18.77 -28.75 27.64
CA ALA A 13 19.25 -27.37 27.61
C ALA A 13 19.34 -26.82 26.18
N ILE A 14 19.79 -27.63 25.22
CA ILE A 14 19.82 -27.26 23.79
C ILE A 14 18.40 -27.04 23.25
N LEU A 15 17.45 -27.92 23.58
CA LEU A 15 16.06 -27.75 23.15
C LEU A 15 15.43 -26.48 23.75
N ILE A 16 15.65 -26.22 25.04
CA ILE A 16 15.16 -24.99 25.69
C ILE A 16 15.79 -23.76 25.03
N ALA A 17 17.10 -23.77 24.76
CA ALA A 17 17.77 -22.66 24.09
C ALA A 17 17.24 -22.46 22.66
N PHE A 18 17.01 -23.55 21.92
CA PHE A 18 16.48 -23.51 20.55
C PHE A 18 15.04 -22.98 20.51
N PHE A 19 14.14 -23.54 21.33
CA PHE A 19 12.74 -23.11 21.39
C PHE A 19 12.60 -21.71 22.00
N GLY A 20 13.38 -21.39 23.03
CA GLY A 20 13.45 -20.06 23.62
C GLY A 20 13.95 -19.01 22.62
N GLY A 21 15.02 -19.30 21.89
CA GLY A 21 15.52 -18.45 20.82
C GLY A 21 14.50 -18.27 19.68
N SER A 22 13.90 -19.37 19.22
CA SER A 22 12.85 -19.33 18.18
C SER A 22 11.63 -18.52 18.63
N TRP A 23 11.22 -18.66 19.89
CA TRP A 23 10.14 -17.87 20.47
C TRP A 23 10.47 -16.37 20.45
N VAL A 24 11.65 -15.99 20.93
CA VAL A 24 12.05 -14.57 21.07
C VAL A 24 12.31 -13.91 19.72
N PHE A 25 13.02 -14.58 18.81
CA PHE A 25 13.50 -13.97 17.57
C PHE A 25 12.61 -14.20 16.35
N VAL A 26 11.76 -15.23 16.37
CA VAL A 26 10.91 -15.58 15.22
C VAL A 26 9.43 -15.46 15.56
N VAL A 27 8.94 -16.16 16.58
CA VAL A 27 7.50 -16.27 16.83
C VAL A 27 6.92 -14.99 17.43
N LYS A 28 7.50 -14.50 18.54
CA LYS A 28 6.98 -13.31 19.26
C LYS A 28 6.94 -12.06 18.36
N PRO A 29 8.00 -11.71 17.59
CA PRO A 29 7.93 -10.55 16.70
C PRO A 29 6.82 -10.68 15.66
N ARG A 30 6.63 -11.87 15.08
CA ARG A 30 5.54 -12.12 14.11
C ARG A 30 4.16 -11.96 14.75
N LEU A 31 3.96 -12.46 15.96
CA LEU A 31 2.71 -12.28 16.70
C LEU A 31 2.42 -10.80 16.98
N VAL A 32 3.45 -10.01 17.32
CA VAL A 32 3.33 -8.55 17.51
C VAL A 32 2.90 -7.86 16.22
N ILE A 33 3.56 -8.17 15.09
CA ILE A 33 3.21 -7.62 13.77
C ILE A 33 1.77 -7.96 13.39
N LEU A 34 1.34 -9.19 13.67
CA LEU A 34 -0.03 -9.66 13.40
C LEU A 34 -1.09 -9.03 14.32
N GLY A 35 -0.68 -8.39 15.42
CA GLY A 35 -1.59 -7.75 16.37
C GLY A 35 -2.03 -8.61 17.55
N TYR A 36 -1.41 -9.76 17.76
CA TYR A 36 -1.80 -10.67 18.84
C TYR A 36 -1.66 -10.01 20.22
N GLY A 37 -2.78 -9.89 20.94
CA GLY A 37 -2.82 -9.28 22.27
C GLY A 37 -2.67 -7.76 22.29
N ARG A 38 -2.70 -7.08 21.13
CA ARG A 38 -2.60 -5.63 21.05
C ARG A 38 -3.77 -4.96 21.76
N GLN A 39 -3.45 -4.00 22.63
CA GLN A 39 -4.42 -3.11 23.26
C GLN A 39 -4.53 -1.85 22.41
N LEU A 40 -5.75 -1.53 21.97
CA LEU A 40 -6.01 -0.33 21.19
C LEU A 40 -6.06 0.90 22.11
N GLN A 41 -5.51 2.00 21.64
CA GLN A 41 -5.57 3.30 22.25
C GLN A 41 -6.34 4.25 21.32
N PRO A 42 -7.47 4.83 21.74
CA PRO A 42 -8.18 5.79 20.90
C PRO A 42 -7.35 7.07 20.76
N ILE A 43 -6.79 7.31 19.56
CA ILE A 43 -5.93 8.47 19.26
C ILE A 43 -6.55 9.23 18.09
N ASN A 44 -6.83 10.52 18.29
CA ASN A 44 -7.33 11.45 17.27
C ASN A 44 -8.56 10.94 16.47
N ASN A 45 -9.39 10.09 17.08
CA ASN A 45 -10.53 9.45 16.43
C ASN A 45 -11.91 10.05 16.78
N ARG A 46 -11.94 11.15 17.53
CA ARG A 46 -13.19 11.76 18.03
C ARG A 46 -13.81 12.78 17.07
N SER A 47 -13.00 13.46 16.27
CA SER A 47 -13.43 14.55 15.39
C SER A 47 -13.34 14.13 13.93
N CYS A 48 -14.16 13.13 13.57
CA CYS A 48 -14.14 12.51 12.25
C CYS A 48 -15.50 12.57 11.56
N ASN A 49 -15.49 12.87 10.26
CA ASN A 49 -16.64 12.86 9.37
C ASN A 49 -16.51 11.71 8.36
N LYS A 50 -17.64 11.13 7.96
CA LYS A 50 -17.71 10.01 7.01
C LYS A 50 -18.35 10.47 5.71
N ILE A 51 -17.73 10.12 4.59
CA ILE A 51 -18.23 10.40 3.23
C ILE A 51 -18.58 9.06 2.56
N PRO A 52 -19.81 8.55 2.74
CA PRO A 52 -20.21 7.20 2.28
C PRO A 52 -20.27 7.05 0.76
N GLN A 53 -20.34 8.16 0.01
CA GLN A 53 -20.30 8.15 -1.44
C GLN A 53 -18.94 7.70 -2.00
N LEU A 54 -17.88 7.76 -1.16
CA LEU A 54 -16.53 7.36 -1.51
C LEU A 54 -16.18 6.09 -0.73
N SER A 55 -16.55 4.92 -1.27
CA SER A 55 -16.30 3.62 -0.63
C SER A 55 -15.38 2.75 -1.47
N ALA A 56 -14.75 1.76 -0.82
CA ALA A 56 -13.82 0.81 -1.44
C ALA A 56 -12.70 1.49 -2.25
N CYS A 57 -12.24 2.66 -1.77
CA CYS A 57 -11.15 3.41 -2.36
C CYS A 57 -9.85 2.97 -1.69
N GLU A 58 -9.10 2.14 -2.39
CA GLU A 58 -7.94 1.44 -1.81
C GLU A 58 -6.76 2.40 -1.63
N LYS A 59 -6.55 3.29 -2.61
CA LYS A 59 -5.52 4.33 -2.59
C LYS A 59 -6.14 5.71 -2.71
N ILE A 60 -5.61 6.65 -1.94
CA ILE A 60 -5.91 8.08 -2.05
C ILE A 60 -4.60 8.89 -2.21
N VAL A 61 -4.67 9.98 -2.98
CA VAL A 61 -3.54 10.88 -3.26
C VAL A 61 -4.02 12.31 -3.10
N LEU A 62 -3.29 13.12 -2.35
CA LEU A 62 -3.58 14.54 -2.17
C LEU A 62 -2.75 15.38 -3.14
N HIS A 63 -3.41 16.17 -3.95
CA HIS A 63 -2.74 17.25 -4.66
C HIS A 63 -2.51 18.42 -3.68
N GLN A 64 -1.36 18.38 -3.00
CA GLN A 64 -1.01 19.29 -1.88
C GLN A 64 -1.32 20.77 -2.17
N PRO A 65 -0.98 21.35 -3.36
CA PRO A 65 -1.24 22.77 -3.62
C PRO A 65 -2.72 23.15 -3.54
N THR A 66 -3.62 22.29 -4.04
CA THR A 66 -5.06 22.60 -4.10
C THR A 66 -5.84 22.04 -2.92
N GLY A 67 -5.31 21.03 -2.23
CA GLY A 67 -6.04 20.30 -1.19
C GLY A 67 -7.07 19.30 -1.74
N VAL A 68 -7.11 19.08 -3.06
CA VAL A 68 -8.03 18.14 -3.70
C VAL A 68 -7.47 16.72 -3.58
N LEU A 69 -8.30 15.79 -3.11
CA LEU A 69 -7.98 14.38 -3.10
C LEU A 69 -8.37 13.72 -4.42
N TYR A 70 -7.58 12.73 -4.82
CA TYR A 70 -7.88 11.76 -5.85
C TYR A 70 -8.00 10.39 -5.19
N LEU A 71 -9.00 9.60 -5.58
CA LEU A 71 -9.31 8.32 -4.94
C LEU A 71 -9.53 7.23 -5.99
N ALA A 72 -8.83 6.11 -5.87
CA ALA A 72 -9.00 4.94 -6.73
C ALA A 72 -10.06 3.98 -6.15
N CYS A 73 -11.31 4.14 -6.59
CA CYS A 73 -12.49 3.54 -5.98
C CYS A 73 -13.06 2.36 -6.77
N SER A 74 -13.74 1.47 -6.03
CA SER A 74 -14.41 0.28 -6.55
C SER A 74 -15.79 0.12 -5.89
N THR A 75 -16.36 -1.08 -5.97
CA THR A 75 -17.53 -1.49 -5.17
C THR A 75 -17.10 -2.52 -4.14
N ILE A 76 -17.69 -2.48 -2.94
CA ILE A 76 -17.42 -3.45 -1.88
C ILE A 76 -17.58 -4.90 -2.37
N SER A 77 -18.64 -5.17 -3.13
CA SER A 77 -18.89 -6.50 -3.71
C SER A 77 -17.75 -6.96 -4.64
N SER A 78 -17.22 -6.07 -5.48
CA SER A 78 -16.09 -6.42 -6.36
C SER A 78 -14.85 -6.80 -5.57
N ARG A 79 -14.55 -6.10 -4.46
CA ARG A 79 -13.39 -6.38 -3.60
C ARG A 79 -13.43 -7.75 -2.92
N VAL A 80 -14.64 -8.26 -2.67
CA VAL A 80 -14.84 -9.62 -2.14
C VAL A 80 -14.51 -10.68 -3.18
N HIS A 81 -14.77 -10.42 -4.46
CA HIS A 81 -14.60 -11.39 -5.55
C HIS A 81 -13.28 -11.28 -6.31
N TRP A 82 -12.78 -10.05 -6.49
CA TRP A 82 -11.68 -9.73 -7.39
C TRP A 82 -10.69 -8.78 -6.73
N THR A 83 -9.68 -9.38 -6.10
CA THR A 83 -8.50 -8.71 -5.54
C THR A 83 -7.31 -9.66 -5.69
N PRO A 84 -6.57 -9.58 -6.81
CA PRO A 84 -5.46 -10.49 -7.06
C PRO A 84 -4.37 -10.47 -5.99
N ALA A 85 -4.11 -9.31 -5.37
CA ALA A 85 -3.19 -9.17 -4.24
C ALA A 85 -3.52 -10.12 -3.07
N LEU A 86 -4.81 -10.39 -2.84
CA LEU A 86 -5.32 -11.32 -1.82
C LEU A 86 -5.61 -12.72 -2.36
N GLY A 87 -5.22 -13.03 -3.61
CA GLY A 87 -5.51 -14.31 -4.26
C GLY A 87 -6.99 -14.50 -4.66
N ARG A 88 -7.78 -13.43 -4.69
CA ARG A 88 -9.19 -13.47 -5.08
C ARG A 88 -9.33 -13.23 -6.57
N LEU A 89 -9.73 -14.28 -7.28
CA LEU A 89 -9.64 -14.35 -8.73
C LEU A 89 -10.98 -14.70 -9.38
N ASN A 90 -12.11 -14.39 -8.72
CA ASN A 90 -13.43 -14.57 -9.31
C ASN A 90 -13.75 -13.42 -10.28
N SER A 91 -13.38 -13.59 -11.55
CA SER A 91 -13.51 -12.56 -12.59
C SER A 91 -14.94 -12.23 -13.01
N THR A 92 -15.93 -13.07 -12.67
CA THR A 92 -17.35 -12.80 -12.94
C THR A 92 -17.95 -11.82 -11.93
N GLY A 93 -17.40 -11.77 -10.71
CA GLY A 93 -17.79 -10.82 -9.67
C GLY A 93 -17.04 -9.49 -9.72
N ALA A 94 -16.10 -9.30 -10.65
CA ALA A 94 -15.34 -8.06 -10.80
C ALA A 94 -16.19 -6.94 -11.43
N SER A 95 -16.16 -5.72 -10.86
CA SER A 95 -16.97 -4.59 -11.33
C SER A 95 -16.63 -4.17 -12.77
N ARG A 96 -15.34 -4.22 -13.13
CA ARG A 96 -14.71 -3.68 -14.37
C ARG A 96 -15.01 -2.18 -14.63
N LYS A 97 -15.65 -1.51 -13.68
CA LYS A 97 -16.13 -0.13 -13.76
C LYS A 97 -15.62 0.69 -12.57
N ASP A 98 -14.50 0.26 -12.00
CA ASP A 98 -13.76 1.04 -11.01
C ASP A 98 -13.41 2.40 -11.62
N TYR A 99 -13.22 3.39 -10.77
CA TYR A 99 -13.15 4.78 -11.19
C TYR A 99 -12.23 5.59 -10.30
N VAL A 100 -11.70 6.68 -10.87
CA VAL A 100 -11.04 7.72 -10.09
C VAL A 100 -12.07 8.78 -9.74
N ALA A 101 -12.19 9.08 -8.45
CA ALA A 101 -12.96 10.22 -7.95
C ALA A 101 -12.03 11.33 -7.48
N THR A 102 -12.55 12.55 -7.46
CA THR A 102 -11.96 13.66 -6.71
C THR A 102 -12.87 14.08 -5.58
N TYR A 103 -12.26 14.57 -4.50
CA TYR A 103 -12.96 15.19 -3.37
C TYR A 103 -12.28 16.52 -3.00
N ASP A 104 -13.06 17.58 -2.96
CA ASP A 104 -12.63 18.88 -2.46
C ASP A 104 -13.15 19.07 -1.03
N PRO A 105 -12.26 19.09 0.00
CA PRO A 105 -12.69 19.23 1.40
C PRO A 105 -13.28 20.61 1.73
N THR A 106 -13.05 21.62 0.89
CA THR A 106 -13.54 22.99 1.11
C THR A 106 -15.01 23.11 0.68
N THR A 107 -15.35 22.53 -0.47
CA THR A 107 -16.71 22.59 -1.04
C THR A 107 -17.53 21.32 -0.79
N SER A 108 -16.89 20.27 -0.27
CA SER A 108 -17.43 18.90 -0.21
C SER A 108 -17.85 18.33 -1.56
N ALA A 109 -17.36 18.91 -2.67
CA ALA A 109 -17.69 18.44 -4.00
C ALA A 109 -17.00 17.09 -4.29
N ILE A 110 -17.78 16.16 -4.85
CA ILE A 110 -17.30 14.87 -5.33
C ILE A 110 -17.47 14.84 -6.85
N THR A 111 -16.39 14.54 -7.58
CA THR A 111 -16.46 14.35 -9.02
C THR A 111 -15.87 13.00 -9.41
N ARG A 112 -16.70 12.12 -9.98
CA ARG A 112 -16.22 10.92 -10.66
C ARG A 112 -15.66 11.30 -12.03
N LEU A 113 -14.38 11.04 -12.27
CA LEU A 113 -13.73 11.43 -13.52
C LEU A 113 -14.21 10.55 -14.68
N GLU A 114 -14.67 11.18 -15.75
CA GLU A 114 -15.02 10.52 -17.00
C GLU A 114 -13.76 9.97 -17.69
N LEU A 115 -13.83 8.75 -18.23
CA LEU A 115 -12.75 8.18 -19.02
C LEU A 115 -12.88 8.64 -20.48
N ARG A 116 -11.79 9.13 -21.07
CA ARG A 116 -11.72 9.49 -22.50
C ARG A 116 -10.64 8.69 -23.20
N GLY A 117 -10.95 8.16 -24.38
CA GLY A 117 -9.99 7.39 -25.21
C GLY A 117 -9.54 6.07 -24.59
N PHE A 118 -10.27 5.53 -23.60
CA PHE A 118 -9.96 4.24 -22.97
C PHE A 118 -10.82 3.12 -23.58
N GLU A 119 -10.28 2.46 -24.60
CA GLU A 119 -11.01 1.48 -25.42
C GLU A 119 -10.94 0.02 -24.88
N SER A 120 -10.42 -0.18 -23.67
CA SER A 120 -10.27 -1.53 -23.10
C SER A 120 -11.63 -2.12 -22.72
N THR A 121 -12.06 -3.17 -23.43
CA THR A 121 -13.27 -3.94 -23.12
C THR A 121 -13.21 -4.69 -21.78
N ARG A 122 -12.02 -4.80 -21.18
CA ARG A 122 -11.83 -5.40 -19.84
C ARG A 122 -12.02 -4.39 -18.71
N GLY A 123 -12.16 -3.11 -19.03
CA GLY A 123 -12.45 -2.05 -18.08
C GLY A 123 -11.34 -1.79 -17.07
N LEU A 124 -11.71 -1.16 -15.96
CA LEU A 124 -10.83 -0.84 -14.84
C LEU A 124 -11.17 -1.69 -13.62
N SER A 125 -10.14 -2.22 -12.98
CA SER A 125 -10.16 -2.85 -11.67
C SER A 125 -8.97 -2.31 -10.87
N LEU A 126 -9.22 -1.20 -10.18
CA LEU A 126 -8.19 -0.30 -9.67
C LEU A 126 -7.65 -0.77 -8.32
N HIS A 127 -6.36 -0.53 -8.10
CA HIS A 127 -5.65 -0.80 -6.85
C HIS A 127 -4.86 0.45 -6.46
N GLY A 128 -3.53 0.37 -6.37
CA GLY A 128 -2.68 1.53 -6.17
C GLY A 128 -2.72 2.56 -7.31
N MET A 129 -2.31 3.77 -6.98
CA MET A 129 -2.44 4.96 -7.81
C MET A 129 -1.43 6.04 -7.40
N ASP A 130 -0.97 6.79 -8.39
CA ASP A 130 -0.31 8.08 -8.16
C ASP A 130 -0.89 9.19 -9.03
N VAL A 131 -0.80 10.43 -8.55
CA VAL A 131 -1.23 11.63 -9.26
C VAL A 131 -0.13 12.68 -9.18
N VAL A 132 0.46 13.01 -10.32
CA VAL A 132 1.68 13.81 -10.40
C VAL A 132 1.47 15.02 -11.31
N SER A 133 1.81 16.21 -10.84
CA SER A 133 1.79 17.42 -11.67
C SER A 133 2.78 17.30 -12.82
N SER A 134 2.36 17.70 -14.01
CA SER A 134 3.22 17.69 -15.19
C SER A 134 4.34 18.71 -15.03
N SER A 135 5.57 18.30 -15.34
CA SER A 135 6.74 19.18 -15.32
C SER A 135 6.69 20.25 -16.42
N SER A 136 5.91 20.03 -17.48
CA SER A 136 5.75 20.99 -18.58
C SER A 136 4.55 21.92 -18.38
N ASN A 137 3.55 21.52 -17.59
CA ASN A 137 2.35 22.32 -17.34
C ASN A 137 1.75 21.97 -15.97
N PRO A 138 1.92 22.81 -14.93
CA PRO A 138 1.40 22.55 -13.59
C PRO A 138 -0.13 22.40 -13.50
N SER A 139 -0.89 22.89 -14.48
CA SER A 139 -2.34 22.69 -14.55
C SER A 139 -2.76 21.32 -15.08
N GLU A 140 -1.81 20.54 -15.60
CA GLU A 140 -1.99 19.18 -16.06
C GLU A 140 -1.42 18.19 -15.04
N LEU A 141 -2.13 17.09 -14.85
CA LEU A 141 -1.71 16.00 -13.98
C LEU A 141 -1.64 14.71 -14.78
N PHE A 142 -0.62 13.90 -14.51
CA PHE A 142 -0.59 12.50 -14.89
C PHE A 142 -1.19 11.65 -13.77
N VAL A 143 -2.01 10.67 -14.15
CA VAL A 143 -2.63 9.72 -13.23
C VAL A 143 -2.15 8.32 -13.62
N TYR A 144 -1.38 7.70 -12.73
CA TYR A 144 -0.86 6.34 -12.90
C TYR A 144 -1.73 5.40 -12.09
N LEU A 145 -2.22 4.33 -12.70
CA LEU A 145 -3.18 3.42 -12.09
C LEU A 145 -2.74 1.97 -12.23
N VAL A 146 -2.66 1.27 -11.11
CA VAL A 146 -2.60 -0.19 -11.11
C VAL A 146 -3.98 -0.72 -11.52
N ASN A 147 -4.03 -1.47 -12.63
CA ASN A 147 -5.27 -2.05 -13.17
C ASN A 147 -5.16 -3.57 -13.26
N HIS A 148 -5.89 -4.27 -12.40
CA HIS A 148 -5.94 -5.72 -12.31
C HIS A 148 -6.98 -6.33 -13.25
N ARG A 149 -6.68 -6.38 -14.55
CA ARG A 149 -7.64 -6.90 -15.53
C ARG A 149 -7.76 -8.43 -15.43
N ALA A 150 -8.93 -8.96 -15.76
CA ALA A 150 -9.06 -10.39 -16.01
C ALA A 150 -8.13 -10.83 -17.16
N PRO A 151 -7.61 -12.06 -17.13
CA PRO A 151 -6.82 -12.60 -18.25
C PRO A 151 -7.64 -12.60 -19.55
N PRO A 152 -6.96 -12.49 -20.72
CA PRO A 152 -7.64 -12.39 -22.01
C PRO A 152 -8.28 -13.72 -22.44
N GLY A 153 -9.29 -13.62 -23.31
CA GLY A 153 -9.95 -14.78 -23.91
C GLY A 153 -10.69 -15.64 -22.88
N ASN A 154 -10.57 -16.96 -23.03
CA ASN A 154 -11.22 -17.96 -22.17
C ASN A 154 -10.32 -18.46 -21.04
N LEU A 155 -9.18 -17.80 -20.77
CA LEU A 155 -8.28 -18.20 -19.70
C LEU A 155 -8.95 -17.94 -18.34
N LEU A 156 -8.86 -18.92 -17.44
CA LEU A 156 -9.32 -18.74 -16.07
C LEU A 156 -8.24 -18.03 -15.25
N ALA A 157 -8.65 -17.01 -14.49
CA ALA A 157 -7.73 -16.29 -13.62
C ALA A 157 -7.10 -17.20 -12.55
N THR A 158 -7.76 -18.28 -12.16
CA THR A 158 -7.22 -19.30 -11.25
C THR A 158 -6.05 -20.09 -11.82
N ASP A 159 -5.89 -20.11 -13.13
CA ASP A 159 -4.87 -20.90 -13.82
C ASP A 159 -3.65 -20.04 -14.20
N VAL A 160 -3.88 -18.77 -14.54
CA VAL A 160 -2.83 -17.87 -15.06
C VAL A 160 -2.63 -16.59 -14.25
N GLY A 161 -3.49 -16.32 -13.26
CA GLY A 161 -3.52 -15.09 -12.48
C GLY A 161 -4.16 -13.93 -13.22
N ALA A 162 -4.16 -12.77 -12.57
CA ALA A 162 -4.63 -11.54 -13.20
C ALA A 162 -3.66 -11.02 -14.27
N ASP A 163 -4.22 -10.29 -15.22
CA ASP A 163 -3.50 -9.60 -16.27
C ASP A 163 -3.25 -8.12 -15.94
N SER A 164 -2.56 -7.95 -14.82
CA SER A 164 -2.25 -6.66 -14.20
C SER A 164 -1.37 -5.79 -15.10
N VAL A 165 -1.68 -4.50 -15.15
CA VAL A 165 -0.93 -3.48 -15.90
C VAL A 165 -0.90 -2.16 -15.14
N ILE A 166 -0.07 -1.23 -15.61
CA ILE A 166 -0.16 0.17 -15.23
C ILE A 166 -0.83 0.94 -16.36
N GLU A 167 -1.92 1.64 -16.08
CA GLU A 167 -2.56 2.58 -16.99
C GLU A 167 -2.05 3.99 -16.69
N ILE A 168 -1.77 4.77 -17.73
CA ILE A 168 -1.38 6.18 -17.64
C ILE A 168 -2.49 7.00 -18.28
N PHE A 169 -3.02 7.94 -17.50
CA PHE A 169 -3.98 8.94 -17.94
C PHE A 169 -3.42 10.34 -17.73
N LYS A 170 -4.05 11.30 -18.37
CA LYS A 170 -3.81 12.73 -18.17
C LYS A 170 -5.13 13.41 -17.82
N THR A 171 -5.09 14.31 -16.85
CA THR A 171 -6.23 15.16 -16.45
C THR A 171 -5.76 16.60 -16.24
N THR A 172 -6.71 17.51 -16.03
CA THR A 172 -6.44 18.90 -15.65
C THR A 172 -6.91 19.16 -14.23
N LEU A 173 -6.27 20.11 -13.54
CA LEU A 173 -6.73 20.56 -12.23
C LEU A 173 -8.18 21.05 -12.31
N GLY A 174 -9.05 20.54 -11.44
CA GLY A 174 -10.50 20.81 -11.45
C GLY A 174 -11.25 20.23 -12.66
N GLY A 175 -10.58 19.47 -13.51
CA GLY A 175 -11.19 18.78 -14.65
C GLY A 175 -12.14 17.67 -14.22
N LYS A 176 -13.11 17.36 -15.09
CA LYS A 176 -14.12 16.31 -14.85
C LYS A 176 -13.84 15.00 -15.59
N ALA A 177 -12.72 14.92 -16.32
CA ALA A 177 -12.38 13.80 -17.16
C ALA A 177 -10.88 13.53 -17.13
N MET A 178 -10.50 12.29 -17.39
CA MET A 178 -9.12 11.88 -17.61
C MET A 178 -9.00 11.14 -18.95
N THR A 179 -8.03 11.55 -19.76
CA THR A 179 -7.77 10.99 -21.09
C THR A 179 -6.69 9.93 -20.99
N HIS A 180 -6.96 8.74 -21.52
CA HIS A 180 -5.99 7.64 -21.55
C HIS A 180 -4.81 8.01 -22.47
N ILE A 181 -3.60 7.74 -21.99
CA ILE A 181 -2.36 7.96 -22.71
C ILE A 181 -1.75 6.62 -23.12
N LYS A 182 -1.63 5.68 -22.18
CA LYS A 182 -0.95 4.42 -22.42
C LYS A 182 -1.36 3.33 -21.44
N THR A 183 -1.50 2.12 -21.95
CA THR A 183 -1.44 0.90 -21.15
C THR A 183 -0.02 0.35 -21.18
N VAL A 184 0.62 0.20 -20.02
CA VAL A 184 1.95 -0.39 -19.89
C VAL A 184 1.84 -1.83 -19.37
N ARG A 185 2.18 -2.77 -20.24
CA ARG A 185 2.22 -4.20 -19.97
C ARG A 185 3.65 -4.68 -20.15
N ASN A 186 4.19 -5.37 -19.15
CA ASN A 186 5.53 -5.94 -19.21
C ASN A 186 5.64 -7.13 -18.22
N PRO A 187 6.43 -8.18 -18.49
CA PRO A 187 6.64 -9.29 -17.56
C PRO A 187 7.16 -8.88 -16.16
N VAL A 188 7.89 -7.77 -16.06
CA VAL A 188 8.34 -7.20 -14.77
C VAL A 188 7.15 -6.71 -13.93
N ILE A 189 6.06 -6.28 -14.59
CA ILE A 189 4.77 -5.95 -13.95
C ILE A 189 4.02 -7.26 -13.71
N ASN A 190 4.32 -7.91 -12.59
CA ASN A 190 3.84 -9.25 -12.29
C ASN A 190 2.62 -9.24 -11.36
N THR A 191 2.81 -8.71 -10.14
CA THR A 191 1.75 -8.54 -9.13
C THR A 191 1.80 -7.11 -8.59
N PRO A 192 1.63 -6.09 -9.47
CA PRO A 192 1.76 -4.70 -9.08
C PRO A 192 0.78 -4.38 -7.96
N ASN A 193 1.24 -3.70 -6.92
CA ASN A 193 0.41 -3.32 -5.79
C ASN A 193 0.17 -1.80 -5.80
N ASP A 194 1.25 -1.03 -5.76
CA ASP A 194 1.20 0.44 -5.81
C ASP A 194 2.26 1.02 -6.75
N VAL A 195 2.11 2.30 -7.12
CA VAL A 195 2.90 2.98 -8.16
C VAL A 195 3.28 4.40 -7.71
N VAL A 196 4.45 4.89 -8.15
CA VAL A 196 4.83 6.31 -8.11
C VAL A 196 5.31 6.77 -9.48
N GLY A 197 4.68 7.80 -10.01
CA GLY A 197 4.90 8.31 -11.36
C GLY A 197 5.96 9.40 -11.45
N SER A 198 6.48 9.65 -12.64
CA SER A 198 7.27 10.85 -12.94
C SER A 198 6.41 11.97 -13.53
N ALA A 199 6.87 13.20 -13.32
CA ALA A 199 6.21 14.42 -13.78
C ALA A 199 6.24 14.60 -15.31
N ASP A 200 7.01 13.80 -16.05
CA ASP A 200 7.03 13.82 -17.52
C ASP A 200 5.96 12.91 -18.16
N GLY A 201 5.23 12.13 -17.36
CA GLY A 201 4.22 11.19 -17.87
C GLY A 201 4.79 9.90 -18.47
N LYS A 202 6.11 9.67 -18.37
CA LYS A 202 6.81 8.63 -19.14
C LYS A 202 7.43 7.54 -18.31
N SER A 203 7.68 7.74 -17.02
CA SER A 203 8.32 6.73 -16.17
C SER A 203 7.63 6.59 -14.83
N PHE A 204 7.88 5.45 -14.18
CA PHE A 204 7.32 5.16 -12.88
C PHE A 204 8.09 4.04 -12.19
N TYR A 205 8.03 4.03 -10.87
CA TYR A 205 8.34 2.87 -10.05
C TYR A 205 7.06 2.22 -9.58
N PHE A 206 7.08 0.91 -9.38
CA PHE A 206 5.93 0.19 -8.84
C PHE A 206 6.41 -0.99 -8.00
N THR A 207 5.62 -1.36 -7.00
CA THR A 207 5.89 -2.53 -6.16
C THR A 207 5.22 -3.75 -6.77
N ASN A 208 5.91 -4.89 -6.81
CA ASN A 208 5.25 -6.20 -6.89
C ASN A 208 5.18 -6.78 -5.49
N ASP A 209 3.98 -7.12 -5.03
CA ASP A 209 3.77 -7.62 -3.66
C ASP A 209 4.21 -9.08 -3.44
N HIS A 210 4.33 -9.86 -4.52
CA HIS A 210 4.69 -11.28 -4.51
C HIS A 210 5.60 -11.61 -5.71
N GLY A 211 6.31 -12.74 -5.62
CA GLY A 211 7.05 -13.30 -6.76
C GLY A 211 6.17 -14.09 -7.72
N GLU A 212 5.11 -14.70 -7.20
CA GLU A 212 4.22 -15.57 -7.95
C GLU A 212 2.78 -15.04 -7.95
N LYS A 213 2.11 -15.17 -9.10
CA LYS A 213 0.69 -14.79 -9.22
C LYS A 213 -0.25 -15.75 -8.49
N LEU A 214 0.16 -17.02 -8.36
CA LEU A 214 -0.69 -18.14 -7.95
C LEU A 214 0.07 -19.17 -7.12
N GLY A 215 -0.69 -20.09 -6.53
CA GLY A 215 -0.19 -21.35 -6.01
C GLY A 215 0.49 -21.26 -4.64
N MET A 216 1.01 -22.41 -4.19
CA MET A 216 1.57 -22.56 -2.84
C MET A 216 2.80 -21.67 -2.61
N LEU A 217 3.62 -21.46 -3.63
CA LEU A 217 4.79 -20.58 -3.52
C LEU A 217 4.38 -19.16 -3.10
N ARG A 218 3.35 -18.58 -3.74
CA ARG A 218 2.79 -17.29 -3.33
C ARG A 218 2.36 -17.29 -1.85
N VAL A 219 1.71 -18.36 -1.38
CA VAL A 219 1.27 -18.48 0.02
C VAL A 219 2.46 -18.51 0.98
N LEU A 220 3.58 -19.11 0.58
CA LEU A 220 4.81 -19.15 1.39
C LEU A 220 5.45 -17.76 1.60
N ASP A 221 5.05 -16.74 0.84
CA ASP A 221 5.54 -15.36 1.04
C ASP A 221 5.11 -14.82 2.41
N PHE A 222 3.89 -15.14 2.89
CA PHE A 222 3.42 -14.80 4.24
C PHE A 222 4.28 -15.43 5.36
N PHE A 223 5.01 -16.50 5.04
CA PHE A 223 5.93 -17.18 5.96
C PHE A 223 7.37 -16.66 5.85
N GLY A 224 7.59 -15.59 5.07
CA GLY A 224 8.85 -14.85 5.06
C GLY A 224 9.77 -15.10 3.88
N ARG A 225 9.27 -15.66 2.76
CA ARG A 225 10.05 -15.65 1.51
C ARG A 225 10.33 -14.20 1.06
N SER A 226 11.50 -14.01 0.45
CA SER A 226 11.95 -12.73 -0.08
C SER A 226 11.75 -12.70 -1.59
N THR A 227 10.52 -12.51 -2.06
CA THR A 227 10.15 -12.61 -3.48
C THR A 227 9.51 -11.34 -4.04
N SER A 228 9.13 -10.40 -3.17
CA SER A 228 8.60 -9.10 -3.59
C SER A 228 9.71 -8.24 -4.19
N SER A 229 9.33 -7.26 -5.01
CA SER A 229 10.29 -6.42 -5.75
C SER A 229 9.75 -5.01 -5.98
N VAL A 230 10.64 -4.12 -6.42
CA VAL A 230 10.24 -2.85 -7.04
C VAL A 230 10.71 -2.88 -8.49
N GLY A 231 9.83 -2.58 -9.42
CA GLY A 231 10.14 -2.38 -10.83
C GLY A 231 10.27 -0.90 -11.17
N TYR A 232 11.03 -0.61 -12.22
CA TYR A 232 11.08 0.68 -12.91
C TYR A 232 10.66 0.48 -14.36
N CYS A 233 9.83 1.36 -14.88
CA CYS A 233 9.44 1.38 -16.28
C CYS A 233 9.63 2.77 -16.88
N HIS A 234 9.99 2.81 -18.15
CA HIS A 234 9.85 3.98 -19.01
C HIS A 234 9.07 3.57 -20.27
N VAL A 235 8.05 4.35 -20.67
CA VAL A 235 7.08 3.99 -21.71
C VAL A 235 7.71 3.71 -23.09
N GLU A 236 8.87 4.30 -23.37
CA GLU A 236 9.63 4.11 -24.62
C GLU A 236 10.76 3.07 -24.50
N VAL A 237 11.29 2.82 -23.30
CA VAL A 237 12.48 1.96 -23.10
C VAL A 237 12.10 0.55 -22.60
N GLY A 238 10.96 0.42 -21.92
CA GLY A 238 10.52 -0.81 -21.29
C GLY A 238 10.73 -0.79 -19.77
N CYS A 239 10.71 -1.99 -19.16
CA CYS A 239 10.78 -2.14 -17.71
C CYS A 239 11.95 -3.03 -17.29
N LYS A 240 12.46 -2.78 -16.09
CA LYS A 240 13.42 -3.62 -15.39
C LYS A 240 13.10 -3.68 -13.90
N TYR A 241 13.59 -4.71 -13.21
CA TYR A 241 13.58 -4.67 -11.76
C TYR A 241 14.55 -3.59 -11.28
N ALA A 242 14.06 -2.71 -10.40
CA ALA A 242 14.88 -1.71 -9.73
C ALA A 242 15.55 -2.29 -8.48
N ILE A 243 14.88 -3.22 -7.79
CA ILE A 243 15.41 -4.05 -6.71
C ILE A 243 14.54 -5.31 -6.56
N GLN A 244 15.16 -6.45 -6.19
CA GLN A 244 14.50 -7.75 -5.98
C GLN A 244 14.85 -8.32 -4.61
N ASN A 245 14.28 -9.49 -4.29
CA ASN A 245 14.49 -10.21 -3.04
C ASN A 245 14.10 -9.40 -1.79
N MET A 246 13.00 -8.67 -1.89
CA MET A 246 12.40 -7.94 -0.78
C MET A 246 11.29 -8.78 -0.12
N HIS A 247 10.74 -8.30 0.99
CA HIS A 247 9.63 -8.96 1.68
C HIS A 247 8.42 -8.05 1.77
N GLY A 248 7.25 -8.54 1.38
CA GLY A 248 5.97 -7.89 1.66
C GLY A 248 5.88 -6.46 1.16
N ASN A 249 6.42 -6.16 -0.02
CA ASN A 249 6.31 -4.82 -0.60
C ASN A 249 4.83 -4.50 -0.83
N ASN A 250 4.39 -3.35 -0.35
CA ASN A 250 3.02 -2.90 -0.52
C ASN A 250 3.03 -1.46 -1.07
N GLY A 251 2.58 -0.47 -0.31
CA GLY A 251 2.64 0.94 -0.69
C GLY A 251 4.04 1.43 -1.07
N ILE A 252 4.10 2.32 -2.07
CA ILE A 252 5.30 3.06 -2.46
C ILE A 252 5.01 4.56 -2.45
N ALA A 253 5.96 5.37 -1.98
CA ALA A 253 5.86 6.82 -2.00
C ALA A 253 7.21 7.46 -2.35
N ARG A 254 7.17 8.67 -2.91
CA ARG A 254 8.37 9.45 -3.24
C ARG A 254 8.46 10.67 -2.32
N GLY A 255 9.59 10.82 -1.65
CA GLY A 255 9.89 11.99 -0.83
C GLY A 255 10.46 13.17 -1.62
N PRO A 256 10.60 14.35 -0.97
CA PRO A 256 11.10 15.58 -1.60
C PRO A 256 12.48 15.45 -2.26
N ASN A 257 13.38 14.63 -1.70
CA ASN A 257 14.75 14.44 -2.19
C ASN A 257 14.88 13.27 -3.18
N SER A 258 13.80 12.88 -3.86
CA SER A 258 13.76 11.68 -4.72
C SER A 258 14.07 10.36 -4.00
N THR A 259 14.01 10.35 -2.67
CA THR A 259 14.01 9.13 -1.87
C THR A 259 12.73 8.34 -2.14
N ILE A 260 12.87 7.03 -2.30
CA ILE A 260 11.75 6.11 -2.46
C ILE A 260 11.50 5.41 -1.13
N TYR A 261 10.25 5.40 -0.69
CA TYR A 261 9.81 4.70 0.50
C TYR A 261 8.94 3.53 0.08
N VAL A 262 9.18 2.35 0.67
CA VAL A 262 8.39 1.13 0.40
C VAL A 262 7.95 0.50 1.72
N ALA A 263 6.64 0.37 1.88
CA ALA A 263 6.04 -0.29 3.02
C ALA A 263 6.40 -1.78 3.02
N ASN A 264 6.80 -2.29 4.18
CA ASN A 264 6.97 -3.72 4.41
C ASN A 264 5.78 -4.24 5.23
N CYS A 265 4.75 -4.76 4.55
CA CYS A 265 3.53 -5.20 5.21
C CYS A 265 3.74 -6.43 6.10
N LEU A 266 4.70 -7.30 5.77
CA LEU A 266 4.93 -8.58 6.46
C LEU A 266 5.91 -8.49 7.62
N LYS A 267 6.95 -7.65 7.53
CA LYS A 267 7.90 -7.42 8.62
C LYS A 267 7.49 -6.26 9.53
N GLY A 268 6.61 -5.37 9.06
CA GLY A 268 6.21 -4.16 9.78
C GLY A 268 7.31 -3.11 9.80
N GLY A 269 7.25 -2.15 8.89
CA GLY A 269 8.20 -1.04 8.85
C GLY A 269 8.40 -0.47 7.46
N LEU A 270 9.24 0.56 7.38
CA LEU A 270 9.46 1.37 6.20
C LEU A 270 10.87 1.12 5.64
N ASN A 271 10.98 0.64 4.41
CA ASN A 271 12.25 0.64 3.70
C ASN A 271 12.49 2.04 3.11
N ILE A 272 13.70 2.55 3.26
CA ILE A 272 14.16 3.81 2.67
C ILE A 272 15.18 3.47 1.58
N LEU A 273 14.93 3.94 0.36
CA LEU A 273 15.72 3.58 -0.80
C LEU A 273 16.18 4.82 -1.58
N ASP A 274 17.42 4.77 -2.05
CA ASP A 274 18.00 5.80 -2.91
C ASP A 274 18.03 5.35 -4.37
N ILE A 275 17.63 6.26 -5.26
CA ILE A 275 17.68 6.07 -6.70
C ILE A 275 19.12 6.17 -7.19
N GLN A 276 19.58 5.13 -7.88
CA GLN A 276 20.87 5.10 -8.54
C GLN A 276 20.79 5.72 -9.95
N ARG A 277 21.95 6.04 -10.55
CA ARG A 277 22.03 6.69 -11.87
C ARG A 277 21.30 5.94 -12.98
N ASP A 278 21.22 4.62 -12.88
CA ASP A 278 20.57 3.76 -13.86
C ASP A 278 19.10 3.46 -13.50
N ASN A 279 18.52 4.14 -12.51
CA ASN A 279 17.19 3.91 -11.95
C ASN A 279 17.03 2.63 -11.12
N THR A 280 18.12 1.91 -10.78
CA THR A 280 18.05 0.89 -9.72
C THR A 280 17.89 1.53 -8.35
N LEU A 281 17.49 0.73 -7.35
CA LEU A 281 17.28 1.18 -5.98
C LEU A 281 18.22 0.43 -5.03
N VAL A 282 18.73 1.15 -4.04
CA VAL A 282 19.52 0.58 -2.93
C VAL A 282 18.82 0.93 -1.63
N ILE A 283 18.60 -0.07 -0.77
CA ILE A 283 18.07 0.16 0.59
C ILE A 283 19.17 0.85 1.41
N THR A 284 18.88 2.04 1.91
CA THR A 284 19.78 2.83 2.74
C THR A 284 19.43 2.78 4.22
N ASP A 285 18.17 2.51 4.55
CA ASP A 285 17.72 2.36 5.93
C ASP A 285 16.43 1.52 6.00
N PHE A 286 16.13 1.02 7.20
CA PHE A 286 14.86 0.38 7.53
C PHE A 286 14.35 0.88 8.87
N VAL A 287 13.15 1.45 8.89
CA VAL A 287 12.52 1.96 10.11
C VAL A 287 11.50 0.93 10.59
N PRO A 288 11.79 0.15 11.65
CA PRO A 288 10.86 -0.84 12.15
C PRO A 288 9.60 -0.18 12.72
N ALA A 289 8.46 -0.82 12.48
CA ALA A 289 7.20 -0.53 13.15
C ALA A 289 6.74 -1.79 13.91
N ASP A 290 5.76 -1.62 14.79
CA ASP A 290 5.25 -2.71 15.62
C ASP A 290 4.10 -3.49 14.96
N ARG A 291 3.72 -3.16 13.73
CA ARG A 291 2.58 -3.74 13.01
C ARG A 291 2.75 -3.70 11.50
N GLY A 292 1.97 -4.52 10.80
CA GLY A 292 1.88 -4.47 9.34
C GLY A 292 1.32 -3.14 8.84
N MET A 293 1.75 -2.74 7.65
CA MET A 293 1.40 -1.46 7.04
C MET A 293 1.15 -1.62 5.54
N ASP A 294 0.40 -0.66 4.99
CA ASP A 294 -0.19 -0.73 3.66
C ASP A 294 0.28 0.45 2.79
N ASN A 295 -0.61 1.27 2.24
CA ASN A 295 -0.21 2.39 1.39
C ASN A 295 0.51 3.50 2.18
N LEU A 296 1.46 4.09 1.46
CA LEU A 296 2.23 5.24 1.91
C LEU A 296 1.77 6.53 1.24
N SER A 297 2.00 7.65 1.91
CA SER A 297 1.96 8.98 1.33
C SER A 297 3.01 9.88 1.98
N THR A 298 3.34 11.00 1.33
CA THR A 298 4.22 12.03 1.88
C THR A 298 3.48 13.35 1.99
N ASP A 299 3.57 14.01 3.14
CA ASP A 299 2.99 15.33 3.31
C ASP A 299 3.92 16.46 2.80
N ALA A 300 3.43 17.70 2.83
CA ALA A 300 4.19 18.86 2.39
C ALA A 300 5.39 19.20 3.31
N GLU A 301 5.42 18.66 4.53
CA GLU A 301 6.54 18.80 5.48
C GLU A 301 7.62 17.72 5.26
N GLY A 302 7.35 16.74 4.40
CA GLY A 302 8.25 15.65 4.10
C GLY A 302 8.14 14.46 5.05
N PHE A 303 7.12 14.41 5.92
CA PHE A 303 6.84 13.21 6.71
C PHE A 303 6.17 12.15 5.86
N VAL A 304 6.49 10.89 6.15
CA VAL A 304 5.86 9.74 5.49
C VAL A 304 4.73 9.26 6.38
N TRP A 305 3.56 9.09 5.79
CA TRP A 305 2.38 8.55 6.45
C TRP A 305 2.06 7.17 5.92
N ALA A 306 1.55 6.30 6.79
CA ALA A 306 1.20 4.94 6.42
C ALA A 306 -0.08 4.47 7.10
N ALA A 307 -0.95 3.83 6.32
CA ALA A 307 -2.04 3.05 6.86
C ALA A 307 -1.46 1.77 7.47
N ALA A 308 -1.96 1.38 8.64
CA ALA A 308 -1.41 0.27 9.37
C ALA A 308 -2.50 -0.56 10.06
N PHE A 309 -2.19 -1.83 10.32
CA PHE A 309 -3.15 -2.83 10.74
C PHE A 309 -2.92 -3.26 12.19
N PRO A 310 -3.76 -2.80 13.14
CA PRO A 310 -3.65 -3.23 14.53
C PRO A 310 -3.97 -4.72 14.71
N ASP A 311 -4.88 -5.26 13.89
CA ASP A 311 -5.31 -6.67 13.91
C ASP A 311 -5.34 -7.22 12.47
N THR A 312 -4.16 -7.71 12.03
CA THR A 312 -3.98 -8.19 10.65
C THR A 312 -4.78 -9.48 10.42
N LEU A 313 -4.90 -10.35 11.44
CA LEU A 313 -5.62 -11.60 11.31
C LEU A 313 -7.11 -11.38 11.09
N LYS A 314 -7.74 -10.50 11.87
CA LYS A 314 -9.16 -10.17 11.68
C LYS A 314 -9.39 -9.42 10.37
N LEU A 315 -8.46 -8.55 9.96
CA LEU A 315 -8.52 -7.88 8.66
C LEU A 315 -8.57 -8.90 7.51
N VAL A 316 -7.60 -9.81 7.44
CA VAL A 316 -7.43 -10.75 6.32
C VAL A 316 -8.48 -11.87 6.35
N LEU A 317 -8.75 -12.45 7.52
CA LEU A 317 -9.61 -13.63 7.64
C LEU A 317 -11.10 -13.30 7.74
N LYS A 318 -11.46 -12.07 8.14
CA LYS A 318 -12.86 -11.66 8.36
C LYS A 318 -13.22 -10.45 7.50
N HIS A 319 -12.62 -9.29 7.75
CA HIS A 319 -13.05 -8.02 7.14
C HIS A 319 -13.01 -8.05 5.61
N PHE A 320 -11.94 -8.56 5.00
CA PHE A 320 -11.89 -8.60 3.55
C PHE A 320 -12.99 -9.51 2.97
N SER A 321 -13.38 -10.59 3.65
CA SER A 321 -14.41 -11.51 3.15
C SER A 321 -15.83 -11.00 3.42
N ASP A 322 -15.99 -10.25 4.51
CA ASP A 322 -17.23 -9.59 4.89
C ASP A 322 -16.90 -8.18 5.44
N PRO A 323 -16.92 -7.16 4.56
CA PRO A 323 -16.58 -5.79 4.93
C PRO A 323 -17.56 -5.13 5.91
N SER A 324 -18.68 -5.78 6.24
CA SER A 324 -19.56 -5.34 7.33
C SER A 324 -18.95 -5.57 8.72
N ILE A 325 -17.96 -6.46 8.83
CA ILE A 325 -17.23 -6.72 10.06
C ILE A 325 -16.17 -5.63 10.23
N ASN A 326 -16.40 -4.71 11.17
CA ASN A 326 -15.43 -3.67 11.49
C ASN A 326 -14.14 -4.25 12.07
N VAL A 327 -13.02 -3.63 11.70
CA VAL A 327 -11.68 -3.92 12.22
C VAL A 327 -10.95 -2.63 12.57
N PRO A 328 -10.05 -2.68 13.56
CA PRO A 328 -9.28 -1.51 13.95
C PRO A 328 -8.40 -0.96 12.84
N SER A 329 -8.03 0.31 12.98
CA SER A 329 -7.23 1.06 12.00
C SER A 329 -6.21 1.96 12.69
N THR A 330 -5.02 2.11 12.09
CA THR A 330 -3.98 3.03 12.58
C THR A 330 -3.38 3.85 11.45
N ALA A 331 -3.13 5.15 11.68
CA ALA A 331 -2.20 5.92 10.88
C ALA A 331 -0.86 6.08 11.61
N LEU A 332 0.22 5.67 10.96
CA LEU A 332 1.58 5.90 11.42
C LEU A 332 2.18 7.10 10.66
N ARG A 333 3.00 7.89 11.35
CA ARG A 333 3.84 8.94 10.75
C ARG A 333 5.31 8.64 11.03
N PHE A 334 6.14 8.75 10.01
CA PHE A 334 7.58 8.60 10.08
C PHE A 334 8.27 9.93 9.85
N SER A 335 9.21 10.27 10.72
CA SER A 335 9.95 11.53 10.70
C SER A 335 11.44 11.32 10.97
N VAL A 336 12.28 12.26 10.50
CA VAL A 336 13.70 12.30 10.84
C VAL A 336 13.84 12.76 12.29
N ASN A 337 14.71 12.12 13.05
CA ASN A 337 15.00 12.47 14.44
C ASN A 337 15.94 13.68 14.50
N SER A 338 15.40 14.89 14.36
CA SER A 338 16.16 16.16 14.26
C SER A 338 17.01 16.52 15.49
N GLY A 339 16.90 15.77 16.59
CA GLY A 339 17.69 15.95 17.83
C GLY A 339 18.91 15.02 17.96
N SER A 340 19.20 14.20 16.94
CA SER A 340 20.31 13.24 17.01
C SER A 340 21.21 13.35 15.79
N ILE A 341 22.45 13.77 16.01
CA ILE A 341 23.57 13.29 15.21
C ILE A 341 23.43 11.77 15.19
N ALA A 342 23.31 11.17 14.01
CA ALA A 342 23.24 9.73 13.84
C ALA A 342 24.52 9.12 14.45
N THR A 343 24.41 8.67 15.70
CA THR A 343 25.40 7.85 16.36
C THR A 343 25.00 6.40 16.15
N PRO A 344 25.92 5.43 16.27
CA PRO A 344 25.61 4.01 16.12
C PRO A 344 24.47 3.48 17.03
N HIS A 345 23.98 4.29 17.98
CA HIS A 345 23.03 3.91 19.01
C HIS A 345 21.74 4.76 19.02
N LYS A 346 21.55 5.70 18.09
CA LYS A 346 20.30 6.48 17.97
C LYS A 346 19.69 6.33 16.58
N ALA A 347 18.44 5.86 16.54
CA ALA A 347 17.69 5.71 15.29
C ALA A 347 17.50 7.07 14.61
N ARG A 348 17.88 7.12 13.32
CA ARG A 348 17.77 8.31 12.45
C ARG A 348 16.30 8.70 12.18
N TYR A 349 15.39 7.74 12.24
CA TYR A 349 13.97 7.93 12.01
C TYR A 349 13.15 7.48 13.22
N LYS A 350 11.98 8.09 13.40
CA LYS A 350 10.99 7.72 14.41
C LYS A 350 9.68 7.38 13.72
N ALA A 351 8.97 6.36 14.22
CA ALA A 351 7.58 6.07 13.87
C ALA A 351 6.66 6.47 15.03
N GLU A 352 5.55 7.14 14.73
CA GLU A 352 4.57 7.63 15.70
C GLU A 352 3.16 7.22 15.28
N THR A 353 2.34 6.79 16.24
CA THR A 353 0.91 6.58 16.03
C THR A 353 0.20 7.93 16.09
N MET A 354 -0.38 8.36 14.97
CA MET A 354 -1.07 9.64 14.84
C MET A 354 -2.58 9.51 14.85
N PHE A 355 -3.10 8.31 14.59
CA PHE A 355 -4.51 7.97 14.67
C PHE A 355 -4.63 6.49 15.03
N GLU A 356 -5.55 6.15 15.91
CA GLU A 356 -5.89 4.75 16.19
C GLU A 356 -7.36 4.66 16.63
N ASP A 357 -8.09 3.76 15.98
CA ASP A 357 -9.53 3.58 16.13
C ASP A 357 -9.90 2.09 16.11
N ASP A 358 -10.98 1.73 16.79
CA ASP A 358 -11.46 0.35 16.92
C ASP A 358 -12.26 -0.14 15.68
N GLY A 359 -12.45 0.72 14.69
CA GLY A 359 -13.22 0.48 13.48
C GLY A 359 -14.51 1.28 13.42
N ASN A 360 -14.89 2.00 14.49
CA ASN A 360 -16.10 2.81 14.52
C ASN A 360 -16.00 4.07 13.66
N ALA A 361 -14.89 4.81 13.72
CA ALA A 361 -14.66 6.00 12.90
C ALA A 361 -14.05 5.64 11.55
N ALA A 362 -13.10 4.71 11.52
CA ALA A 362 -12.46 4.21 10.30
C ALA A 362 -12.12 2.72 10.45
N SER A 363 -12.66 1.88 9.57
CA SER A 363 -12.43 0.43 9.59
C SER A 363 -11.63 -0.04 8.38
N GLY A 364 -10.60 -0.85 8.65
CA GLY A 364 -9.83 -1.55 7.61
C GLY A 364 -9.16 -0.62 6.62
N ILE A 365 -8.63 0.52 7.10
CA ILE A 365 -7.97 1.49 6.22
C ILE A 365 -6.76 0.85 5.54
N THR A 366 -6.57 1.18 4.27
CA THR A 366 -5.41 0.77 3.47
C THR A 366 -4.63 1.98 2.97
N SER A 367 -5.18 3.20 3.10
CA SER A 367 -4.50 4.43 2.72
C SER A 367 -4.80 5.56 3.70
N VAL A 368 -3.77 6.38 3.94
CA VAL A 368 -3.85 7.60 4.75
C VAL A 368 -3.07 8.72 4.08
N VAL A 369 -3.61 9.93 4.12
CA VAL A 369 -2.94 11.14 3.66
C VAL A 369 -3.23 12.27 4.64
N TYR A 370 -2.20 13.04 4.98
CA TYR A 370 -2.32 14.23 5.80
C TYR A 370 -2.10 15.50 4.97
N ASP A 371 -3.06 16.43 5.02
CA ASP A 371 -2.91 17.79 4.53
C ASP A 371 -2.43 18.67 5.69
N SER A 372 -1.11 18.89 5.77
CA SER A 372 -0.53 19.72 6.83
C SER A 372 -0.89 21.20 6.71
N GLN A 373 -1.29 21.67 5.53
CA GLN A 373 -1.67 23.08 5.32
C GLN A 373 -3.09 23.36 5.82
N ARG A 374 -3.99 22.36 5.71
CA ARG A 374 -5.42 22.49 6.08
C ARG A 374 -5.80 21.71 7.34
N ASN A 375 -4.86 20.97 7.91
CA ASN A 375 -5.01 20.10 9.08
C ASN A 375 -6.14 19.06 8.93
N PHE A 376 -6.13 18.34 7.82
CA PHE A 376 -7.03 17.21 7.59
C PHE A 376 -6.26 15.90 7.46
N LEU A 377 -6.71 14.88 8.21
CA LEU A 377 -6.29 13.49 8.03
C LEU A 377 -7.38 12.75 7.25
N PHE A 378 -7.00 12.26 6.07
CA PHE A 378 -7.87 11.49 5.20
C PHE A 378 -7.52 10.01 5.28
N LEU A 379 -8.53 9.18 5.48
CA LEU A 379 -8.40 7.75 5.74
C LEU A 379 -9.37 7.00 4.83
N SER A 380 -8.88 6.07 4.03
CA SER A 380 -9.72 5.22 3.18
C SER A 380 -9.16 3.81 3.13
N GLY A 381 -9.94 2.88 2.58
CA GLY A 381 -9.53 1.49 2.56
C GLY A 381 -10.14 0.67 1.44
N HIS A 382 -9.41 -0.39 1.09
CA HIS A 382 -9.75 -1.38 0.08
C HIS A 382 -11.22 -1.77 0.09
N ALA A 383 -11.74 -2.08 1.28
CA ALA A 383 -13.12 -2.50 1.51
C ALA A 383 -13.87 -1.59 2.50
N SER A 384 -13.34 -0.40 2.81
CA SER A 384 -14.00 0.55 3.71
C SER A 384 -15.30 1.07 3.10
N SER A 385 -16.32 1.26 3.93
CA SER A 385 -17.65 1.73 3.49
C SER A 385 -17.72 3.24 3.23
N HIS A 386 -16.65 3.99 3.53
CA HIS A 386 -16.59 5.44 3.36
C HIS A 386 -15.13 5.93 3.37
N LEU A 387 -14.92 7.16 2.88
CA LEU A 387 -13.77 8.00 3.21
C LEU A 387 -14.02 8.59 4.60
N THR A 388 -13.04 8.51 5.49
CA THR A 388 -13.05 9.17 6.79
C THR A 388 -12.14 10.39 6.76
N ILE A 389 -12.61 11.51 7.31
CA ILE A 389 -11.89 12.76 7.39
C ILE A 389 -11.84 13.18 8.86
N CYS A 390 -10.65 13.24 9.44
CA CYS A 390 -10.45 13.66 10.83
C CYS A 390 -9.64 14.95 10.88
N LYS A 391 -9.76 15.69 11.99
CA LYS A 391 -8.85 16.78 12.35
C LYS A 391 -7.88 16.26 13.40
N LEU A 392 -6.58 16.52 13.21
CA LEU A 392 -5.52 16.17 14.16
C LEU A 392 -5.27 17.30 15.16
#